data_AF-A0A0B5BFI0-F1
#
_entry.id   AF-A0A0B5BFI0-F1
#
_cell.length_a   1.000
_cell.length_b   1.000
_cell.length_c   1.000
_cell.angle_alpha   90.00
_cell.angle_beta   90.00
_cell.angle_gamma   90.00
#
_symmetry.space_group_name_H-M   'P 1'
#
loop_
_entity.id
_entity.type
_entity.pdbx_description
1 polymer ?
#
loop_
_entity_poly.entity_id
_entity_poly.type
_entity_poly.pdbx_seq_one_letter_code
_entity_poly.pdbx_strand_id
1 'polypeptide(L)'
;MKKFVMALVAALCLGMAAGALAGGGAIKAGDEIYVCNCGEKCPCGEIAKKAGRCTCGKDMVKARVTGVEKGKVVVTLDGREREFKTVGKYACGCAGCGCGSTAQSAGKCACGKPMKEAKP
;
A
#
# COMPACT_ATOMS: atom_id res chain seq x y z
N MET A 1 -30.63 33.68 14.11
CA MET A 1 -29.93 33.08 12.94
C MET A 1 -28.52 32.53 13.24
N LYS A 2 -27.97 32.64 14.46
CA LYS A 2 -26.61 32.12 14.80
C LYS A 2 -26.61 30.93 15.78
N LYS A 3 -27.81 30.49 16.21
CA LYS A 3 -28.01 29.42 17.21
C LYS A 3 -28.44 28.07 16.61
N PHE A 4 -28.79 28.03 15.31
CA PHE A 4 -29.22 26.81 14.61
C PHE A 4 -28.07 26.09 13.89
N VAL A 5 -26.91 26.73 13.71
CA VAL A 5 -25.74 26.12 13.05
C VAL A 5 -24.96 25.21 14.01
N MET A 6 -25.10 25.37 15.32
CA MET A 6 -24.37 24.56 16.30
C MET A 6 -25.04 23.23 16.67
N ALA A 7 -26.31 23.01 16.30
CA ALA A 7 -27.00 21.75 16.61
C ALA A 7 -26.87 20.67 15.52
N LEU A 8 -26.41 21.04 14.31
CA LEU A 8 -26.27 20.12 13.17
C LEU A 8 -24.86 19.52 13.04
N VAL A 9 -23.89 19.99 13.83
CA VAL A 9 -22.50 19.50 13.82
C VAL A 9 -22.28 18.35 14.82
N ALA A 10 -23.27 18.05 15.68
CA ALA A 10 -23.14 17.07 16.76
C ALA A 10 -23.59 15.63 16.41
N ALA A 11 -24.12 15.37 15.22
CA ALA A 11 -24.71 14.07 14.88
C ALA A 11 -23.99 13.28 13.77
N LEU A 12 -22.87 13.79 13.24
CA LEU A 12 -22.10 13.09 12.20
C LEU A 12 -20.87 12.34 12.78
N CYS A 13 -21.01 11.79 13.98
CA CYS A 13 -20.08 10.80 14.54
C CYS A 13 -20.59 9.37 14.37
N LEU A 14 -21.27 9.08 13.25
CA LEU A 14 -21.36 7.72 12.72
C LEU A 14 -19.99 7.35 12.15
N GLY A 15 -19.05 7.11 13.07
CA GLY A 15 -17.75 6.52 12.78
C GLY A 15 -17.98 5.20 12.08
N MET A 16 -17.75 5.22 10.77
CA MET A 16 -17.90 4.08 9.89
C MET A 16 -17.18 2.88 10.50
N ALA A 17 -17.96 1.82 10.65
CA ALA A 17 -17.50 0.50 10.99
C ALA A 17 -16.24 0.15 10.21
N ALA A 18 -15.28 -0.41 10.96
CA ALA A 18 -14.04 -0.97 10.49
C ALA A 18 -14.24 -1.72 9.17
N GLY A 19 -13.77 -1.10 8.08
CA GLY A 19 -13.52 -1.80 6.84
C GLY A 19 -12.33 -2.73 7.07
N ALA A 20 -12.61 -3.93 7.57
CA ALA A 20 -11.68 -5.05 7.52
C ALA A 20 -11.38 -5.35 6.05
N LEU A 21 -10.33 -4.73 5.52
CA LEU A 21 -9.76 -5.12 4.25
C LEU A 21 -9.04 -6.44 4.45
N ALA A 22 -9.69 -7.49 3.96
CA ALA A 22 -9.13 -8.80 3.76
C ALA A 22 -7.85 -8.70 2.91
N GLY A 23 -6.78 -9.34 3.37
CA GLY A 23 -5.54 -9.51 2.61
C GLY A 23 -4.29 -9.02 3.34
N GLY A 24 -3.78 -9.83 4.27
CA GLY A 24 -2.40 -9.78 4.72
C GLY A 24 -1.99 -8.52 5.50
N GLY A 25 -2.34 -8.46 6.79
CA GLY A 25 -1.83 -7.52 7.81
C GLY A 25 -1.88 -6.04 7.39
N ALA A 26 -2.87 -5.31 7.90
CA ALA A 26 -3.08 -3.90 7.56
C ALA A 26 -1.79 -3.08 7.71
N ILE A 27 -1.29 -2.55 6.60
CA ILE A 27 -0.28 -1.49 6.61
C ILE A 27 -0.92 -0.29 7.30
N LYS A 28 -0.22 0.32 8.26
CA LYS A 28 -0.67 1.53 8.97
C LYS A 28 0.36 2.66 8.85
N ALA A 29 -0.09 3.88 9.09
CA ALA A 29 0.82 5.01 9.22
C ALA A 29 1.87 4.74 10.31
N GLY A 30 3.12 5.09 10.04
CA GLY A 30 4.28 4.81 10.88
C GLY A 30 5.00 3.49 10.57
N ASP A 31 4.41 2.58 9.80
CA ASP A 31 5.07 1.34 9.37
C ASP A 31 6.23 1.62 8.40
N GLU A 32 7.18 0.69 8.37
CA GLU A 32 8.23 0.65 7.35
C GLU A 32 7.93 -0.46 6.34
N ILE A 33 7.81 -0.08 5.07
CA ILE A 33 7.57 -1.01 3.97
C ILE A 33 8.65 -0.83 2.90
N TYR A 34 8.77 -1.79 1.99
CA TYR A 34 9.65 -1.71 0.84
C TYR A 34 8.83 -1.33 -0.38
N VAL A 35 9.30 -0.36 -1.15
CA VAL A 35 8.60 0.15 -2.34
C VAL A 35 9.54 0.31 -3.52
N CYS A 36 8.98 0.39 -4.73
CA CYS A 36 9.75 0.66 -5.94
C CYS A 36 10.35 2.08 -5.95
N ASN A 37 11.66 2.21 -6.24
CA ASN A 37 12.36 3.50 -6.31
C ASN A 37 12.54 4.08 -7.73
N CYS A 38 11.87 3.55 -8.75
CA CYS A 38 12.10 3.97 -10.13
C CYS A 38 11.42 5.30 -10.52
N GLY A 39 10.80 6.01 -9.58
CA GLY A 39 10.03 7.22 -9.86
C GLY A 39 8.69 6.95 -10.55
N GLU A 40 8.00 8.02 -10.97
CA GLU A 40 6.68 7.96 -11.62
C GLU A 40 6.71 7.30 -13.00
N LYS A 41 7.88 7.26 -13.65
CA LYS A 41 8.07 6.63 -14.96
C LYS A 41 7.93 5.10 -14.93
N CYS A 42 7.92 4.50 -13.74
CA CYS A 42 7.83 3.05 -13.60
C CYS A 42 6.43 2.62 -13.19
N PRO A 43 5.66 1.95 -14.09
CA PRO A 43 4.27 1.62 -13.83
C PRO A 43 4.11 0.43 -12.88
N CYS A 44 5.19 -0.23 -12.45
CA CYS A 44 5.09 -1.45 -11.64
C CYS A 44 4.47 -1.20 -10.26
N GLY A 45 4.73 -0.03 -9.66
CA GLY A 45 4.16 0.38 -8.36
C GLY A 45 4.26 -0.68 -7.26
N GLU A 46 5.33 -1.49 -7.24
CA GLU A 46 5.41 -2.60 -6.31
C GLU A 46 5.64 -2.12 -4.88
N ILE A 47 4.92 -2.74 -3.94
CA ILE A 47 5.14 -2.64 -2.50
C ILE A 47 5.34 -4.04 -1.91
N ALA A 48 6.08 -4.13 -0.81
CA ALA A 48 6.36 -5.38 -0.10
C ALA A 48 6.66 -5.09 1.38
N LYS A 49 6.50 -6.10 2.24
CA LYS A 49 6.86 -6.06 3.67
C LYS A 49 8.29 -6.51 3.94
N LYS A 50 9.00 -7.00 2.91
CA LYS A 50 10.37 -7.49 2.99
C LYS A 50 11.21 -6.87 1.89
N ALA A 51 12.50 -6.72 2.17
CA ALA A 51 13.49 -6.35 1.17
C ALA A 51 13.51 -7.37 0.03
N GLY A 52 13.84 -6.89 -1.17
CA GLY A 52 13.97 -7.72 -2.35
C GLY A 52 14.09 -6.89 -3.61
N ARG A 53 14.08 -7.56 -4.76
CA ARG A 53 14.00 -6.91 -6.07
C ARG A 53 12.55 -6.66 -6.45
N CYS A 54 12.32 -5.48 -7.00
CA CYS A 54 11.08 -5.12 -7.65
C CYS A 54 10.91 -5.90 -8.97
N THR A 55 9.67 -6.09 -9.43
CA THR A 55 9.32 -6.68 -10.72
C THR A 55 9.98 -5.97 -11.91
N CYS A 56 10.30 -4.67 -11.77
CA CYS A 56 11.03 -3.91 -12.79
C CYS A 56 12.54 -4.20 -12.82
N GLY A 57 13.04 -5.06 -11.93
CA GLY A 57 14.43 -5.50 -11.87
C GLY A 57 15.35 -4.68 -10.95
N LYS A 58 14.88 -3.55 -10.40
CA LYS A 58 15.65 -2.74 -9.44
C LYS A 58 15.43 -3.19 -7.99
N ASP A 59 16.38 -2.91 -7.12
CA ASP A 59 16.22 -3.13 -5.68
C ASP A 59 15.15 -2.19 -5.09
N MET A 60 14.32 -2.74 -4.22
CA MET A 60 13.33 -1.95 -3.50
C MET A 60 14.01 -1.15 -2.39
N VAL A 61 13.45 0.02 -2.09
CA VAL A 61 13.92 0.88 -1.00
C VAL A 61 12.94 0.82 0.15
N LYS A 62 13.47 0.92 1.37
CA LYS A 62 12.64 1.05 2.57
C LYS A 62 12.05 2.46 2.62
N ALA A 63 10.75 2.56 2.89
CA ALA A 63 10.02 3.81 3.00
C ALA A 63 9.14 3.79 4.26
N ARG A 64 8.96 4.95 4.88
CA ARG A 64 8.05 5.13 6.00
C ARG A 64 6.68 5.51 5.48
N VAL A 65 5.65 4.81 5.96
CA VAL A 65 4.26 5.12 5.66
C VAL A 65 3.83 6.37 6.43
N THR A 66 3.41 7.41 5.72
CA THR A 66 2.85 8.63 6.32
C THR A 66 1.33 8.61 6.35
N GLY A 67 0.69 7.91 5.41
CA GLY A 67 -0.76 7.83 5.32
C GLY A 67 -1.23 6.53 4.67
N VAL A 68 -2.44 6.11 5.03
CA VAL A 68 -3.11 4.96 4.43
C VAL A 68 -4.52 5.37 4.09
N GLU A 69 -4.88 5.21 2.81
CA GLU A 69 -6.21 5.48 2.29
C GLU A 69 -6.80 4.21 1.68
N LYS A 70 -8.09 4.23 1.36
CA LYS A 70 -8.75 3.07 0.74
C LYS A 70 -8.08 2.73 -0.59
N GLY A 71 -7.32 1.62 -0.62
CA GLY A 71 -6.64 1.13 -1.81
C GLY A 71 -5.27 1.78 -2.10
N LYS A 72 -4.78 2.65 -1.22
CA LYS A 72 -3.51 3.37 -1.40
C LYS A 72 -2.73 3.52 -0.11
N VAL A 73 -1.42 3.63 -0.24
CA VAL A 73 -0.48 3.97 0.83
C VAL A 73 0.37 5.14 0.38
N VAL A 74 0.53 6.12 1.27
CA VAL A 74 1.40 7.28 1.09
C VAL A 74 2.68 7.01 1.88
N VAL A 75 3.82 7.15 1.21
CA VAL A 75 5.13 6.95 1.83
C VAL A 75 6.03 8.14 1.57
N THR A 76 6.95 8.42 2.49
CA THR A 76 8.01 9.40 2.25
C THR A 76 9.28 8.72 1.73
N LEU A 77 9.80 9.21 0.62
CA LEU A 77 11.08 8.84 0.01
C LEU A 77 11.85 10.11 -0.32
N ASP A 78 13.09 10.23 0.17
CA ASP A 78 13.96 11.39 -0.08
C ASP A 78 13.28 12.74 0.24
N GLY A 79 12.47 12.77 1.32
CA GLY A 79 11.72 13.95 1.74
C GLY A 79 10.50 14.30 0.86
N ARG A 80 10.14 13.44 -0.11
CA ARG A 80 8.97 13.61 -0.98
C ARG A 80 7.95 12.52 -0.71
N GLU A 81 6.67 12.88 -0.69
CA GLU A 81 5.59 11.92 -0.57
C GLU A 81 5.31 11.25 -1.91
N ARG A 82 5.06 9.93 -1.88
CA ARG A 82 4.67 9.13 -3.04
C ARG A 82 3.55 8.18 -2.69
N GLU A 83 2.62 8.03 -3.61
CA GLU A 83 1.47 7.13 -3.48
C GLU A 83 1.73 5.80 -4.18
N PHE A 84 1.35 4.71 -3.51
CA PHE A 84 1.35 3.37 -4.08
C PHE A 84 -0.02 2.71 -3.86
N LYS A 85 -0.48 1.92 -4.83
CA LYS A 85 -1.72 1.14 -4.67
C LYS A 85 -1.45 -0.04 -3.75
N THR A 86 -2.27 -0.22 -2.72
CA THR A 86 -2.14 -1.36 -1.79
C THR A 86 -2.59 -2.67 -2.44
N VAL A 87 -3.48 -2.58 -3.42
CA VAL A 87 -3.95 -3.71 -4.24
C VAL A 87 -3.26 -3.67 -5.60
N GLY A 88 -2.47 -4.71 -5.86
CA GLY A 88 -1.81 -4.95 -7.14
C GLY A 88 -2.69 -5.77 -8.08
N LYS A 89 -2.45 -5.65 -9.41
CA LYS A 89 -2.93 -6.65 -10.39
C LYS A 89 -2.25 -8.00 -10.18
N TYR A 90 -1.08 -8.00 -9.55
CA TYR A 90 -0.30 -9.17 -9.21
C TYR A 90 0.03 -9.15 -7.71
N ALA A 91 -0.01 -10.31 -7.07
CA ALA A 91 0.30 -10.48 -5.67
C ALA A 91 1.14 -11.75 -5.43
N CYS A 92 1.88 -11.75 -4.33
CA CYS A 92 2.62 -12.92 -3.89
C CYS A 92 1.65 -14.06 -3.49
N GLY A 93 1.67 -15.15 -4.25
CA GLY A 93 0.83 -16.33 -4.00
C GLY A 93 1.50 -17.44 -3.19
N CYS A 94 2.57 -17.13 -2.45
CA CYS A 94 3.35 -18.12 -1.72
C CYS A 94 2.71 -18.43 -0.35
N ALA A 95 2.40 -19.70 -0.09
CA ALA A 95 2.02 -20.13 1.25
C ALA A 95 3.19 -19.92 2.23
N GLY A 96 2.95 -19.21 3.34
CA GLY A 96 3.95 -18.98 4.40
C GLY A 96 5.02 -17.90 4.12
N CYS A 97 5.15 -17.34 2.90
CA CYS A 97 6.05 -16.19 2.67
C CYS A 97 5.28 -14.89 2.97
N GLY A 98 5.53 -14.33 4.16
CA GLY A 98 4.99 -13.05 4.62
C GLY A 98 5.58 -11.80 3.93
N CYS A 99 6.08 -11.91 2.69
CA CYS A 99 6.60 -10.73 1.97
C CYS A 99 5.48 -9.80 1.52
N GLY A 100 4.26 -10.31 1.33
CA GLY A 100 3.09 -9.51 0.96
C GLY A 100 3.29 -8.65 -0.29
N SER A 101 4.18 -9.03 -1.22
CA SER A 101 4.46 -8.22 -2.39
C SER A 101 3.22 -8.08 -3.27
N THR A 102 2.91 -6.86 -3.69
CA THR A 102 1.85 -6.55 -4.66
C THR A 102 2.39 -5.58 -5.71
N ALA A 103 2.05 -5.81 -6.98
CA ALA A 103 2.54 -5.00 -8.11
C ALA A 103 1.45 -4.82 -9.18
N GLN A 104 1.59 -3.80 -10.01
CA GLN A 104 0.73 -3.53 -11.16
C GLN A 104 1.22 -4.22 -12.44
N SER A 105 2.43 -4.79 -12.42
CA SER A 105 3.05 -5.52 -13.53
C SER A 105 3.37 -6.95 -13.11
N ALA A 106 3.34 -7.89 -14.06
CA ALA A 106 3.82 -9.25 -13.84
C ALA A 106 5.31 -9.25 -13.43
N GLY A 107 5.71 -10.28 -12.68
CA GLY A 107 7.10 -10.44 -12.28
C GLY A 107 7.27 -11.39 -11.09
N LYS A 108 8.42 -11.26 -10.44
CA LYS A 108 8.76 -11.98 -9.20
C LYS A 108 8.43 -11.09 -8.00
N CYS A 109 7.96 -11.68 -6.91
CA CYS A 109 7.84 -10.99 -5.62
C CYS A 109 9.22 -10.75 -4.99
N ALA A 110 9.25 -9.99 -3.90
CA ALA A 110 10.46 -9.73 -3.12
C ALA A 110 11.17 -11.02 -2.64
N CYS A 111 10.43 -12.12 -2.42
CA CYS A 111 10.97 -13.46 -2.12
C CYS A 111 11.64 -14.15 -3.35
N GLY A 112 11.63 -13.55 -4.55
CA GLY A 112 12.20 -14.09 -5.79
C GLY A 112 11.31 -15.09 -6.55
N LYS A 113 10.13 -15.42 -6.01
CA LYS A 113 9.16 -16.35 -6.61
C LYS A 113 8.19 -15.62 -7.55
N PRO A 114 7.65 -16.29 -8.58
CA PRO A 114 6.68 -15.67 -9.49
C PRO A 114 5.42 -15.23 -8.74
N MET A 115 4.92 -14.04 -9.06
CA MET A 115 3.63 -13.56 -8.56
C MET A 115 2.47 -14.24 -9.30
N LYS A 116 1.29 -14.22 -8.68
CA LYS A 116 0.02 -14.61 -9.31
C LYS A 116 -0.80 -13.37 -9.59
N GLU A 117 -1.68 -13.45 -10.58
CA GLU A 117 -2.69 -12.41 -10.77
C GLU A 117 -3.58 -12.32 -9.52
N ALA A 118 -3.70 -11.11 -8.99
CA ALA A 118 -4.65 -10.78 -7.96
C ALA A 118 -5.93 -10.33 -8.67
N LYS A 119 -7.02 -11.09 -8.51
CA LYS A 119 -8.34 -10.60 -8.88
C LYS A 119 -8.68 -9.42 -7.95
N PRO A 120 -9.01 -8.24 -8.51
CA PRO A 120 -9.33 -7.04 -7.72
C PRO A 120 -10.59 -7.22 -6.88
#